data_AF-A0A9P8GN37-F1
#
_entry.id   AF-A0A9P8GN37-F1
#
_cell.length_a   1.000
_cell.length_b   1.000
_cell.length_c   1.000
_cell.angle_alpha   90.00
_cell.angle_beta   90.00
_cell.angle_gamma   90.00
#
_symmetry.space_group_name_H-M   'P 1'
#
loop_
_entity.id
_entity.type
_entity.pdbx_description
1 polymer ?
#
loop_
_entity_poly.entity_id
_entity_poly.type
_entity_poly.pdbx_seq_one_letter_code
_entity_poly.pdbx_strand_id
1 'polypeptide(L)'
;MWIPQNRLHRLKITGHLLQAILTFITGCMALAILTEKREHDSRVQWFFALCFLTMPALMYQCIVPCWTRLWRLANPYIFFAIDSVFTILWISAFACMCAWTAKGIQKGAIEKKLSVSNASCSTFAFGSTSACNLAKATTGLGVVLCILFLAAAIISGIDAYELWKSGNLRTQPDIYGQTPSRSSSPEGKDDWSLSTDDLGAKSTYASDAYQGWAQDHEPAFLESDTMEGRHPGKHIRSNVSLRNKLWDNPITHFNSMSAKIQKTLARQQEKVKEGQFYEAHQQLRVIASRYTKSSDWASAIDLLASGASMLLRAGQGASGGDLCMFLMDVYAKAELKPDTTNKARLLSLLREFPEGEPTRKRFAGEVIGWSSKFGEYPAGDPELHHVIGTLYAEDGEAIEAEKHLTLGTADSPATFASLEYEWYASDEPSTAPLYAARVVFPYLLVGNLRAANKAFLLFTSKLSSSNPGLGVQEVGSASSDLRVYPSLPLLNFLGLLLLAIEKGSADVFKQLKSHYASYIKDAGNWDEALAQVGEMYFGIKIPSQSNPLFDMMSSFMGGGGSGGQKPASRRVEAAPAPAPALD
;
A
#
# COMPACT_ATOMS: atom_id res chain seq x y z
N MET A 1 -7.66 -0.13 1.35
CA MET A 1 -9.12 -0.16 1.49
C MET A 1 -9.44 -0.25 2.98
N TRP A 2 -10.49 0.45 3.42
CA TRP A 2 -10.92 0.44 4.82
C TRP A 2 -11.69 -0.87 5.08
N ILE A 3 -11.38 -1.60 6.15
CA ILE A 3 -12.11 -2.82 6.54
C ILE A 3 -13.34 -2.43 7.38
N PRO A 4 -14.57 -2.82 6.98
CA PRO A 4 -15.77 -2.54 7.77
C PRO A 4 -15.65 -3.16 9.16
N GLN A 5 -15.84 -2.34 10.20
CA GLN A 5 -15.68 -2.75 11.60
C GLN A 5 -17.03 -3.09 12.23
N ASN A 6 -17.09 -4.21 12.94
CA ASN A 6 -18.23 -4.60 13.79
C ASN A 6 -18.39 -3.64 14.98
N ARG A 7 -19.58 -3.62 15.61
CA ARG A 7 -19.89 -2.71 16.73
C ARG A 7 -18.87 -2.79 17.87
N LEU A 8 -18.41 -4.00 18.21
CA LEU A 8 -17.40 -4.23 19.26
C LEU A 8 -16.04 -3.62 18.90
N HIS A 9 -15.58 -3.78 17.64
CA HIS A 9 -14.34 -3.17 17.17
C HIS A 9 -14.44 -1.65 17.10
N ARG A 10 -15.56 -1.10 16.63
CA ARG A 10 -15.78 0.36 16.65
C ARG A 10 -15.73 0.91 18.08
N LEU A 11 -16.33 0.20 19.04
CA LEU A 11 -16.26 0.57 20.45
C LEU A 11 -14.81 0.56 20.97
N LYS A 12 -14.05 -0.49 20.65
CA LYS A 12 -12.64 -0.60 21.04
C LYS A 12 -11.77 0.49 20.40
N ILE A 13 -11.94 0.76 19.11
CA ILE A 13 -11.22 1.84 18.41
C ILE A 13 -11.54 3.20 19.03
N THR A 14 -12.82 3.49 19.29
CA THR A 14 -13.23 4.72 19.98
C THR A 14 -12.62 4.79 21.39
N GLY A 15 -12.55 3.67 22.10
CA GLY A 15 -11.87 3.56 23.40
C GLY A 15 -10.38 3.91 23.30
N HIS A 16 -9.67 3.40 22.29
CA HIS A 16 -8.25 3.70 22.07
C HIS A 16 -8.02 5.15 21.61
N LEU A 17 -8.92 5.75 20.84
CA LEU A 17 -8.87 7.17 20.50
C LEU A 17 -9.03 8.05 21.76
N LEU A 18 -9.97 7.69 22.65
CA LEU A 18 -10.11 8.36 23.94
C LEU A 18 -8.84 8.19 24.80
N GLN A 19 -8.24 6.99 24.82
CA GLN A 19 -6.96 6.77 25.51
C GLN A 19 -5.84 7.64 24.94
N ALA A 20 -5.79 7.87 23.63
CA ALA A 20 -4.77 8.74 23.03
C ALA A 20 -4.92 10.19 23.49
N ILE A 21 -6.16 10.70 23.53
CA ILE A 21 -6.46 12.05 24.03
C ILE A 21 -6.08 12.18 25.50
N LEU A 22 -6.51 11.22 26.34
CA LEU A 22 -6.20 11.23 27.77
C LEU A 22 -4.69 11.11 28.03
N THR A 23 -3.98 10.29 27.25
CA THR A 23 -2.52 10.14 27.34
C THR A 23 -1.81 11.44 26.98
N PHE A 24 -2.28 12.15 25.95
CA PHE A 24 -1.71 13.45 25.56
C PHE A 24 -1.90 14.51 26.66
N ILE A 25 -3.13 14.64 27.18
CA ILE A 25 -3.45 15.56 28.29
C ILE A 25 -2.56 15.25 29.49
N THR A 26 -2.48 13.97 29.86
CA THR A 26 -1.70 13.47 30.98
C THR A 26 -0.19 13.71 30.78
N GLY A 27 0.32 13.58 29.56
CA GLY A 27 1.69 13.91 29.19
C GLY A 27 2.00 15.40 29.32
N CYS A 28 1.09 16.29 28.89
CA CYS A 28 1.22 17.73 29.07
C CYS A 28 1.24 18.13 30.55
N MET A 29 0.40 17.52 31.37
CA MET A 29 0.39 17.74 32.82
C MET A 29 1.69 17.26 33.47
N ALA A 30 2.19 16.08 33.10
CA ALA A 30 3.47 15.56 33.58
C ALA A 30 4.66 16.44 33.15
N LEU A 31 4.64 16.97 31.93
CA LEU A 31 5.63 17.92 31.44
C LEU A 31 5.62 19.21 32.27
N ALA A 32 4.44 19.76 32.55
CA ALA A 32 4.31 20.95 33.38
C ALA A 32 4.92 20.74 34.78
N ILE A 33 4.73 19.56 35.38
CA ILE A 33 5.40 19.19 36.64
C ILE A 33 6.93 19.20 36.46
N LEU A 34 7.45 18.52 35.42
CA LEU A 34 8.89 18.43 35.15
C LEU A 34 9.56 19.78 34.86
N THR A 35 8.82 20.78 34.35
CA THR A 35 9.35 22.12 34.06
C THR A 35 9.45 23.03 35.29
N GLU A 36 8.86 22.66 36.42
CA GLU A 36 8.96 23.45 37.65
C GLU A 36 10.40 23.36 38.20
N LYS A 37 11.02 24.50 38.60
CA LYS A 37 12.45 24.60 38.98
C LYS A 37 12.82 23.94 40.32
N ARG A 38 12.35 22.72 40.62
CA ARG A 38 12.55 22.02 41.91
C ARG A 38 12.79 20.51 41.75
N GLU A 39 13.04 19.82 42.87
CA GLU A 39 13.44 18.40 42.93
C GLU A 39 12.35 17.46 42.38
N HIS A 40 12.46 17.07 41.11
CA HIS A 40 11.76 15.91 40.54
C HIS A 40 12.69 14.71 40.47
N ASP A 41 12.15 13.50 40.59
CA ASP A 41 12.93 12.27 40.46
C ASP A 41 12.46 11.39 39.30
N SER A 42 13.11 10.24 39.14
CA SER A 42 12.85 9.29 38.07
C SER A 42 11.42 8.76 38.02
N ARG A 43 10.62 8.90 39.10
CA ARG A 43 9.22 8.46 39.14
C ARG A 43 8.32 9.34 38.27
N VAL A 44 8.54 10.65 38.27
CA VAL A 44 7.81 11.61 37.42
C VAL A 44 8.28 11.46 35.97
N GLN A 45 9.58 11.22 35.77
CA GLN A 45 10.15 10.98 34.44
C GLN A 45 9.61 9.69 33.81
N TRP A 46 9.49 8.61 34.58
CA TRP A 46 8.89 7.35 34.11
C TRP A 46 7.47 7.56 33.61
N PHE A 47 6.66 8.30 34.37
CA PHE A 47 5.28 8.59 34.00
C PHE A 47 5.18 9.37 32.68
N PHE A 48 6.02 10.40 32.52
CA PHE A 48 6.10 11.18 31.27
C PHE A 48 6.60 10.31 30.09
N ALA A 49 7.64 9.51 30.30
CA ALA A 49 8.17 8.60 29.29
C ALA A 49 7.12 7.58 28.82
N LEU A 50 6.30 7.05 29.75
CA LEU A 50 5.23 6.13 29.40
C LEU A 50 4.17 6.80 28.52
N CYS A 51 3.88 8.08 28.70
CA CYS A 51 2.95 8.81 27.82
C CYS A 51 3.43 8.81 26.37
N PHE A 52 4.74 8.98 26.14
CA PHE A 52 5.34 8.88 24.80
C PHE A 52 5.32 7.45 24.25
N LEU A 53 5.68 6.47 25.09
CA LEU A 53 5.69 5.06 24.69
C LEU A 53 4.28 4.54 24.34
N THR A 54 3.25 5.11 24.94
CA THR A 54 1.84 4.75 24.71
C THR A 54 1.34 5.19 23.33
N MET A 55 1.88 6.26 22.73
CA MET A 55 1.40 6.78 21.44
C MET A 55 1.59 5.81 20.26
N PRO A 56 2.79 5.23 20.03
CA PRO A 56 2.96 4.22 18.98
C PRO A 56 2.09 2.97 19.19
N ALA A 57 1.87 2.57 20.44
CA ALA A 57 1.04 1.41 20.77
C ALA A 57 -0.44 1.66 20.44
N LEU A 58 -0.98 2.81 20.79
CA LEU A 58 -2.36 3.19 20.43
C LEU A 58 -2.51 3.38 18.92
N MET A 59 -1.49 3.94 18.25
CA MET A 59 -1.48 4.05 16.80
C MET A 59 -1.58 2.68 16.13
N TYR A 60 -0.82 1.69 16.61
CA TYR A 60 -0.91 0.31 16.14
C TYR A 60 -2.32 -0.26 16.35
N GLN A 61 -2.88 -0.12 17.56
CA GLN A 61 -4.19 -0.65 17.93
C GLN A 61 -5.36 -0.05 17.12
N CYS A 62 -5.27 1.23 16.73
CA CYS A 62 -6.31 1.90 15.95
C CYS A 62 -6.18 1.66 14.44
N ILE A 63 -4.95 1.71 13.90
CA ILE A 63 -4.73 1.73 12.45
C ILE A 63 -4.72 0.31 11.87
N VAL A 64 -4.01 -0.63 12.51
CA VAL A 64 -3.81 -1.98 11.95
C VAL A 64 -5.13 -2.71 11.65
N PRO A 65 -6.16 -2.67 12.52
CA PRO A 65 -7.45 -3.33 12.24
C PRO A 65 -8.25 -2.68 11.11
N CYS A 66 -8.00 -1.40 10.81
CA CYS A 66 -8.81 -0.63 9.86
C CYS A 66 -8.34 -0.75 8.41
N TRP A 67 -7.10 -1.22 8.18
CA TRP A 67 -6.46 -1.13 6.86
C TRP A 67 -6.22 -2.50 6.25
N THR A 68 -6.76 -2.72 5.04
CA THR A 68 -6.54 -3.98 4.29
C THR A 68 -5.08 -4.26 3.96
N ARG A 69 -4.17 -3.27 3.99
CA ARG A 69 -2.73 -3.50 3.76
C ARG A 69 -2.02 -4.07 4.99
N LEU A 70 -2.59 -3.90 6.19
CA LEU A 70 -1.99 -4.27 7.47
C LEU A 70 -2.62 -5.52 8.09
N TRP A 71 -3.52 -6.21 7.38
CA TRP A 71 -4.26 -7.37 7.91
C TRP A 71 -3.35 -8.50 8.44
N ARG A 72 -2.16 -8.70 7.84
CA ARG A 72 -1.18 -9.69 8.31
C ARG A 72 -0.57 -9.37 9.68
N LEU A 73 -0.63 -8.09 10.07
CA LEU A 73 -0.21 -7.62 11.39
C LEU A 73 -1.38 -7.64 12.39
N ALA A 74 -2.63 -7.80 11.92
CA ALA A 74 -3.83 -7.75 12.74
C ALA A 74 -4.09 -9.06 13.52
N ASN A 75 -3.11 -9.51 14.32
CA ASN A 75 -3.20 -10.71 15.14
C ASN A 75 -3.79 -10.41 16.55
N PRO A 76 -4.94 -11.01 16.93
CA PRO A 76 -5.56 -10.87 18.26
C PRO A 76 -4.64 -11.09 19.45
N TYR A 77 -3.69 -12.04 19.36
CA TYR A 77 -2.72 -12.26 20.44
C TYR A 77 -1.79 -11.06 20.64
N ILE A 78 -1.43 -10.36 19.56
CA ILE A 78 -0.59 -9.16 19.63
C ILE A 78 -1.38 -8.02 20.27
N PHE A 79 -2.64 -7.84 19.87
CA PHE A 79 -3.51 -6.82 20.47
C PHE A 79 -3.72 -7.06 21.96
N PHE A 80 -3.97 -8.31 22.37
CA PHE A 80 -4.08 -8.70 23.77
C PHE A 80 -2.78 -8.48 24.55
N ALA A 81 -1.64 -8.86 23.97
CA ALA A 81 -0.33 -8.66 24.58
C ALA A 81 -0.02 -7.18 24.81
N ILE A 82 -0.26 -6.32 23.81
CA ILE A 82 -0.06 -4.87 23.94
C ILE A 82 -0.95 -4.32 25.06
N ASP A 83 -2.25 -4.63 25.06
CA ASP A 83 -3.18 -4.09 26.06
C ASP A 83 -2.82 -4.56 27.49
N SER A 84 -2.36 -5.81 27.64
CA SER A 84 -1.93 -6.37 28.93
C SER A 84 -0.64 -5.72 29.43
N VAL A 85 0.35 -5.54 28.55
CA VAL A 85 1.61 -4.86 28.88
C VAL A 85 1.33 -3.42 29.29
N PHE A 86 0.54 -2.67 28.52
CA PHE A 86 0.23 -1.28 28.86
C PHE A 86 -0.63 -1.16 30.12
N THR A 87 -1.47 -2.15 30.44
CA THR A 87 -2.13 -2.22 31.75
C THR A 87 -1.10 -2.24 32.88
N ILE A 88 -0.10 -3.13 32.81
CA ILE A 88 0.95 -3.23 33.83
C ILE A 88 1.80 -1.96 33.90
N LEU A 89 2.17 -1.40 32.75
CA LEU A 89 2.96 -0.18 32.70
C LEU A 89 2.20 1.00 33.31
N TRP A 90 0.91 1.17 33.00
CA TRP A 90 0.10 2.24 33.59
C TRP A 90 -0.14 2.05 35.09
N ILE A 91 -0.24 0.81 35.58
CA ILE A 91 -0.22 0.51 37.03
C ILE A 91 1.06 1.04 37.67
N SER A 92 2.21 0.72 37.09
CA SER A 92 3.49 1.18 37.61
C SER A 92 3.61 2.70 37.59
N ALA A 93 3.11 3.34 36.54
CA ALA A 93 3.22 4.78 36.35
C ALA A 93 2.39 5.55 37.39
N PHE A 94 1.09 5.24 37.54
CA PHE A 94 0.29 5.97 38.53
C PHE A 94 0.77 5.66 39.96
N ALA A 95 1.26 4.45 40.24
CA ALA A 95 1.85 4.11 41.54
C ALA A 95 3.12 4.94 41.82
N CYS A 96 3.99 5.13 40.82
CA CYS A 96 5.15 6.01 40.91
C CYS A 96 4.76 7.47 41.19
N MET A 97 3.75 8.00 40.51
CA MET A 97 3.24 9.37 40.75
C MET A 97 2.57 9.52 42.13
N CYS A 98 1.78 8.52 42.56
CA CYS A 98 1.25 8.46 43.92
C CYS A 98 2.37 8.51 44.96
N ALA A 99 3.38 7.66 44.81
CA ALA A 99 4.49 7.55 45.76
C ALA A 99 5.35 8.82 45.79
N TRP A 100 5.53 9.48 44.66
CA TRP A 100 6.23 10.78 44.60
C TRP A 100 5.43 11.87 45.32
N THR A 101 4.13 11.97 45.02
CA THR A 101 3.24 12.95 45.65
C THR A 101 3.17 12.74 47.17
N ALA A 102 2.98 11.49 47.63
CA ALA A 102 2.90 11.17 49.05
C ALA A 102 4.22 11.49 49.79
N LYS A 103 5.37 11.13 49.20
CA LYS A 103 6.69 11.45 49.76
C LYS A 103 6.87 12.97 49.90
N GLY A 104 6.47 13.75 48.90
CA GLY A 104 6.60 15.21 48.95
C GLY A 104 5.71 15.86 49.99
N ILE A 105 4.48 15.35 50.18
CA ILE A 105 3.54 15.82 51.20
C ILE A 105 4.07 15.48 52.61
N GLN A 106 4.58 14.27 52.83
CA GLN A 106 5.13 13.84 54.11
C GLN A 106 6.42 14.59 54.48
N LYS A 107 7.35 14.75 53.52
CA LYS A 107 8.60 15.49 53.72
C LYS A 107 8.32 16.93 54.15
N GLY A 108 7.41 17.63 53.46
CA GLY A 108 7.13 19.02 53.82
C GLY A 108 6.27 19.19 55.08
N ALA A 109 5.52 18.17 55.51
CA ALA A 109 4.91 18.17 56.84
C ALA A 109 5.97 18.06 57.96
N ILE A 110 6.98 17.21 57.78
CA ILE A 110 8.12 17.08 58.71
C ILE A 110 8.91 18.39 58.78
N GLU A 111 9.25 18.98 57.63
CA GLU A 111 9.97 20.26 57.57
C GLU A 111 9.22 21.40 58.26
N LYS A 112 7.88 21.40 58.18
CA LYS A 112 7.01 22.39 58.83
C LYS A 112 6.64 22.03 60.28
N LYS A 113 7.20 20.96 60.85
CA LYS A 113 6.89 20.45 62.20
C LYS A 113 5.40 20.16 62.43
N LEU A 114 4.69 19.76 61.37
CA LEU A 114 3.28 19.36 61.42
C LEU A 114 3.17 17.84 61.59
N SER A 115 2.11 17.37 62.23
CA SER A 115 1.79 15.93 62.29
C SER A 115 1.44 15.41 60.89
N VAL A 116 1.74 14.13 60.63
CA VAL A 116 1.46 13.46 59.35
C VAL A 116 -0.04 13.50 59.00
N SER A 117 -0.92 13.56 60.00
CA SER A 117 -2.37 13.71 59.82
C SER A 117 -2.80 15.05 59.20
N ASN A 118 -1.98 16.10 59.33
CA ASN A 118 -2.25 17.43 58.78
C ASN A 118 -1.53 17.66 57.42
N ALA A 119 -0.91 16.62 56.88
CA ALA A 119 -0.14 16.72 55.64
C ALA A 119 -1.08 16.85 54.43
N SER A 120 -0.88 17.88 53.61
CA SER A 120 -1.70 18.15 52.42
C SER A 120 -0.87 18.76 51.29
N CYS A 121 -1.50 19.16 50.18
CA CYS A 121 -0.76 19.82 49.11
C CYS A 121 -0.17 21.18 49.50
N SER A 122 -0.62 21.81 50.59
CA SER A 122 0.02 23.03 51.12
C SER A 122 1.35 22.75 51.85
N THR A 123 1.62 21.49 52.18
CA THR A 123 2.87 21.03 52.80
C THR A 123 3.74 20.27 51.81
N PHE A 124 3.56 20.48 50.51
CA PHE A 124 4.34 19.77 49.48
C PHE A 124 5.78 20.32 49.40
N ALA A 125 6.78 19.44 49.58
CA ALA A 125 8.19 19.84 49.60
C ALA A 125 8.80 20.05 48.20
N PHE A 126 8.32 19.33 47.18
CA PHE A 126 8.99 19.25 45.87
C PHE A 126 8.55 20.32 44.87
N GLY A 127 7.57 21.17 45.20
CA GLY A 127 6.96 22.08 44.23
C GLY A 127 5.95 23.03 44.85
N SER A 128 5.21 23.76 44.02
CA SER A 128 4.08 24.57 44.47
C SER A 128 2.88 23.71 44.89
N THR A 129 1.93 24.32 45.62
CA THR A 129 0.62 23.69 45.90
C THR A 129 -0.09 23.29 44.61
N SER A 130 0.05 24.10 43.55
CA SER A 130 -0.50 23.82 42.22
C SER A 130 0.11 22.58 41.59
N ALA A 131 1.43 22.37 41.71
CA ALA A 131 2.09 21.17 41.21
C ALA A 131 1.66 19.90 41.95
N CYS A 132 1.42 19.97 43.26
CA CYS A 132 0.87 18.84 44.01
C CYS A 132 -0.57 18.50 43.58
N ASN A 133 -1.42 19.52 43.39
CA ASN A 133 -2.78 19.31 42.88
C ASN A 133 -2.76 18.75 41.46
N LEU A 134 -1.84 19.24 40.61
CA LEU A 134 -1.62 18.75 39.27
C LEU A 134 -1.14 17.29 39.28
N ALA A 135 -0.25 16.91 40.20
CA ALA A 135 0.24 15.55 40.35
C ALA A 135 -0.85 14.57 40.82
N LYS A 136 -1.75 15.02 41.72
CA LYS A 136 -2.94 14.25 42.11
C LYS A 136 -3.91 14.05 40.94
N ALA A 137 -4.16 15.10 40.16
CA ALA A 137 -5.00 15.01 38.96
C ALA A 137 -4.38 14.08 37.90
N THR A 138 -3.07 14.20 37.68
CA THR A 138 -2.27 13.35 36.77
C THR A 138 -2.34 11.88 37.20
N THR A 139 -2.25 11.62 38.50
CA THR A 139 -2.41 10.28 39.08
C THR A 139 -3.81 9.71 38.80
N GLY A 140 -4.86 10.51 38.98
CA GLY A 140 -6.24 10.11 38.70
C GLY A 140 -6.44 9.73 37.24
N LEU A 141 -5.90 10.52 36.30
CA LEU A 141 -5.93 10.19 34.87
C LEU A 141 -5.13 8.93 34.54
N GLY A 142 -4.00 8.70 35.22
CA GLY A 142 -3.23 7.44 35.10
C GLY A 142 -4.04 6.21 35.53
N VAL A 143 -4.84 6.30 36.59
CA VAL A 143 -5.76 5.23 37.00
C VAL A 143 -6.85 5.00 35.94
N VAL A 144 -7.43 6.07 35.39
CA VAL A 144 -8.42 5.96 34.30
C VAL A 144 -7.81 5.26 33.08
N LEU A 145 -6.61 5.65 32.66
CA LEU A 145 -5.89 5.01 31.54
C LEU A 145 -5.63 3.52 31.81
N CYS A 146 -5.22 3.17 33.03
CA CYS A 146 -5.06 1.78 33.45
C CYS A 146 -6.37 0.97 33.31
N ILE A 147 -7.49 1.52 33.79
CA ILE A 147 -8.80 0.85 33.71
C ILE A 147 -9.22 0.67 32.25
N LEU A 148 -9.00 1.68 31.41
CA LEU A 148 -9.29 1.59 29.97
C LEU A 148 -8.43 0.53 29.27
N PHE A 149 -7.14 0.43 29.61
CA PHE A 149 -6.28 -0.63 29.05
C PHE A 149 -6.68 -2.02 29.55
N LEU A 150 -7.11 -2.15 30.81
CA LEU A 150 -7.64 -3.40 31.33
C LEU A 150 -8.93 -3.82 30.60
N ALA A 151 -9.85 -2.87 30.37
CA ALA A 151 -11.06 -3.13 29.60
C ALA A 151 -10.75 -3.53 28.15
N ALA A 152 -9.79 -2.85 27.50
CA ALA A 152 -9.32 -3.21 26.16
C ALA A 152 -8.68 -4.61 26.13
N ALA A 153 -7.88 -4.96 27.15
CA ALA A 153 -7.28 -6.28 27.28
C ALA A 153 -8.34 -7.39 27.42
N ILE A 154 -9.45 -7.13 28.14
CA ILE A 154 -10.56 -8.09 28.23
C ILE A 154 -11.20 -8.30 26.85
N ILE A 155 -11.48 -7.22 26.11
CA ILE A 155 -12.06 -7.31 24.75
C ILE A 155 -11.11 -8.07 23.81
N SER A 156 -9.82 -7.70 23.80
CA SER A 156 -8.78 -8.38 23.02
C SER A 156 -8.60 -9.86 23.43
N GLY A 157 -8.77 -10.16 24.71
CA GLY A 157 -8.68 -11.52 25.25
C GLY A 157 -9.84 -12.40 24.81
N ILE A 158 -11.05 -11.84 24.71
CA ILE A 158 -12.21 -12.53 24.13
C ILE A 158 -11.92 -12.87 22.66
N ASP A 159 -11.44 -11.91 21.87
CA ASP A 159 -11.10 -12.15 20.46
C ASP A 159 -9.96 -13.16 20.29
N ALA A 160 -8.93 -13.12 21.15
CA ALA A 160 -7.84 -14.08 21.15
C ALA A 160 -8.29 -15.50 21.56
N TYR A 161 -9.22 -15.60 22.51
CA TYR A 161 -9.83 -16.86 22.92
C TYR A 161 -10.72 -17.44 21.83
N GLU A 162 -11.50 -16.60 21.15
CA GLU A 162 -12.29 -17.03 20.00
C GLU A 162 -11.41 -17.52 18.85
N LEU A 163 -10.30 -16.82 18.55
CA LEU A 163 -9.32 -17.29 17.57
C LEU A 163 -8.72 -18.64 17.97
N TRP A 164 -8.38 -18.81 19.25
CA TRP A 164 -7.85 -20.08 19.77
C TRP A 164 -8.85 -21.23 19.62
N LYS A 165 -10.12 -20.97 19.93
CA LYS A 165 -11.19 -21.99 19.89
C LYS A 165 -11.65 -22.32 18.48
N SER A 166 -11.76 -21.32 17.61
CA SER A 166 -12.37 -21.44 16.27
C SER A 166 -11.36 -21.50 15.13
N GLY A 167 -10.07 -21.20 15.37
CA GLY A 167 -9.02 -21.09 14.35
C GLY A 167 -9.26 -20.00 13.30
N ASN A 168 -10.35 -19.24 13.38
CA ASN A 168 -10.74 -18.24 12.40
C ASN A 168 -10.33 -16.85 12.88
N LEU A 169 -9.59 -16.13 12.05
CA LEU A 169 -9.19 -14.75 12.31
C LEU A 169 -10.33 -13.81 11.92
N ARG A 170 -11.04 -13.25 12.92
CA ARG A 170 -12.15 -12.29 12.72
C ARG A 170 -11.78 -11.04 11.91
N THR A 171 -10.49 -10.68 11.88
CA THR A 171 -9.95 -9.53 11.14
C THR A 171 -9.47 -9.90 9.73
N GLN A 172 -9.64 -11.16 9.30
CA GLN A 172 -9.49 -11.50 7.90
C GLN A 172 -10.57 -10.72 7.14
N PRO A 173 -10.21 -9.74 6.29
CA PRO A 173 -11.21 -9.17 5.41
C PRO A 173 -11.84 -10.32 4.62
N ASP A 174 -13.15 -10.30 4.40
CA ASP A 174 -13.76 -11.07 3.31
C ASP A 174 -13.16 -10.52 2.01
N ILE A 175 -11.96 -10.99 1.69
CA ILE A 175 -11.39 -10.86 0.38
C ILE A 175 -12.31 -11.72 -0.46
N TYR A 176 -13.07 -11.10 -1.36
CA TYR A 176 -13.71 -11.81 -2.46
C TYR A 176 -12.74 -12.88 -2.99
N GLY A 177 -13.06 -14.15 -2.74
CA GLY A 177 -12.27 -15.30 -3.19
C GLY A 177 -11.22 -15.90 -2.23
N GLN A 178 -11.43 -15.94 -0.91
CA GLN A 178 -10.74 -16.92 -0.05
C GLN A 178 -11.73 -17.82 0.70
N THR A 179 -11.82 -19.09 0.31
CA THR A 179 -12.35 -20.15 1.18
C THR A 179 -11.43 -20.34 2.39
N PRO A 180 -11.94 -20.58 3.61
CA PRO A 180 -11.14 -20.72 4.82
C PRO A 180 -10.06 -21.80 4.68
N SER A 181 -8.83 -21.49 5.06
CA SER A 181 -7.74 -22.46 5.13
C SER A 181 -7.94 -23.40 6.34
N ARG A 182 -8.43 -24.61 6.08
CA ARG A 182 -8.03 -25.95 6.57
C ARG A 182 -7.61 -26.20 8.06
N SER A 183 -7.66 -25.28 9.01
CA SER A 183 -7.15 -25.55 10.37
C SER A 183 -8.17 -25.49 11.52
N SER A 184 -9.47 -25.49 11.24
CA SER A 184 -10.48 -25.46 12.30
C SER A 184 -11.70 -26.33 11.97
N SER A 185 -11.54 -27.63 12.18
CA SER A 185 -12.68 -28.49 12.51
C SER A 185 -12.44 -29.04 13.92
N PRO A 186 -13.34 -28.81 14.91
CA PRO A 186 -13.17 -29.31 16.28
C PRO A 186 -13.32 -30.83 16.42
N GLU A 187 -13.61 -31.55 15.35
CA GLU A 187 -13.68 -33.00 15.34
C GLU A 187 -12.84 -33.49 14.16
N GLY A 188 -11.79 -34.26 14.47
CA GLY A 188 -10.89 -34.85 13.49
C GLY A 188 -11.55 -35.93 12.64
N LYS A 189 -12.54 -35.52 11.84
CA LYS A 189 -13.13 -36.31 10.76
C LYS A 189 -12.94 -35.56 9.45
N ASP A 190 -12.48 -36.31 8.47
CA ASP A 190 -12.25 -35.93 7.10
C ASP A 190 -13.58 -35.70 6.37
N ASP A 191 -13.81 -34.46 5.94
CA ASP A 191 -14.96 -34.03 5.11
C ASP A 191 -15.06 -34.73 3.73
N TRP A 192 -14.23 -35.74 3.46
CA TRP A 192 -14.19 -36.47 2.20
C TRP A 192 -14.76 -37.90 2.28
N SER A 193 -15.27 -38.32 3.44
CA SER A 193 -15.92 -39.63 3.63
C SER A 193 -17.41 -39.53 3.98
N LEU A 194 -18.16 -38.69 3.27
CA LEU A 194 -19.62 -38.82 3.22
C LEU A 194 -19.98 -39.89 2.18
N SER A 195 -20.46 -41.04 2.66
CA SER A 195 -21.09 -42.05 1.79
C SER A 195 -22.39 -41.49 1.23
N THR A 196 -22.75 -41.89 0.02
CA THR A 196 -24.03 -41.56 -0.64
C THR A 196 -25.26 -42.04 0.12
N ASP A 197 -25.07 -42.83 1.18
CA ASP A 197 -26.13 -43.43 1.99
C ASP A 197 -26.73 -42.47 3.05
N ASP A 198 -26.05 -41.35 3.36
CA ASP A 198 -26.50 -40.39 4.38
C ASP A 198 -27.49 -39.32 3.89
N LEU A 199 -27.92 -39.38 2.62
CA LEU A 199 -28.90 -38.45 2.04
C LEU A 199 -30.36 -38.72 2.49
N GLY A 200 -30.59 -39.73 3.33
CA GLY A 200 -31.93 -40.17 3.73
C GLY A 200 -32.43 -39.70 5.10
N ALA A 201 -31.58 -39.12 5.95
CA ALA A 201 -31.98 -38.77 7.32
C ALA A 201 -32.37 -37.30 7.44
N LYS A 202 -33.64 -37.05 7.82
CA LYS A 202 -34.16 -35.72 8.19
C LYS A 202 -33.27 -35.08 9.26
N SER A 203 -32.45 -34.11 8.84
CA SER A 203 -31.70 -33.26 9.75
C SER A 203 -32.40 -31.90 9.87
N THR A 204 -32.81 -31.60 11.09
CA THR A 204 -33.40 -30.33 11.50
C THR A 204 -32.26 -29.33 11.73
N TYR A 205 -31.78 -28.68 10.67
CA TYR A 205 -30.97 -27.46 10.80
C TYR A 205 -31.81 -26.25 10.41
N ALA A 206 -31.91 -25.31 11.35
CA ALA A 206 -32.60 -24.05 11.17
C ALA A 206 -31.97 -23.23 10.04
N SER A 207 -32.82 -22.80 9.12
CA SER A 207 -32.50 -21.91 8.01
C SER A 207 -32.38 -20.47 8.52
N ASP A 208 -31.19 -20.04 8.91
CA ASP A 208 -30.89 -18.61 9.16
C ASP A 208 -29.55 -18.25 8.51
N ALA A 209 -29.59 -17.92 7.21
CA ALA A 209 -28.67 -16.99 6.52
C ALA A 209 -28.95 -16.96 5.01
N TYR A 210 -30.17 -16.62 4.59
CA TYR A 210 -30.40 -16.08 3.24
C TYR A 210 -31.70 -15.27 3.21
N GLN A 211 -31.65 -14.01 3.66
CA GLN A 211 -32.77 -13.07 3.52
C GLN A 211 -32.28 -11.62 3.47
N GLY A 212 -32.81 -10.87 2.48
CA GLY A 212 -32.49 -9.48 2.13
C GLY A 212 -31.33 -9.44 1.12
N TRP A 213 -31.46 -8.98 -0.12
CA TRP A 213 -32.02 -7.70 -0.55
C TRP A 213 -32.83 -7.82 -1.86
N ALA A 214 -34.15 -7.73 -1.75
CA ALA A 214 -35.06 -7.29 -2.80
C ALA A 214 -36.16 -6.46 -2.13
N GLN A 215 -36.36 -5.23 -2.61
CA GLN A 215 -37.29 -4.18 -2.12
C GLN A 215 -36.90 -3.64 -0.72
N ASP A 216 -36.57 -2.35 -0.57
CA ASP A 216 -37.49 -1.22 -0.72
C ASP A 216 -36.86 0.03 -1.38
N HIS A 217 -37.68 0.73 -2.16
CA HIS A 217 -37.46 2.11 -2.60
C HIS A 217 -38.17 3.06 -1.64
N GLU A 218 -37.43 3.98 -0.99
CA GLU A 218 -37.82 5.38 -0.75
C GLU A 218 -36.63 6.15 -0.15
N PRO A 219 -36.47 7.45 -0.48
CA PRO A 219 -35.20 8.16 -0.35
C PRO A 219 -35.10 8.88 0.99
N ALA A 220 -34.00 8.68 1.70
CA ALA A 220 -33.70 9.45 2.92
C ALA A 220 -32.24 9.89 2.94
N PHE A 221 -31.86 10.81 2.05
CA PHE A 221 -30.82 11.78 2.35
C PHE A 221 -31.18 13.14 1.73
N LEU A 222 -31.33 14.10 2.63
CA LEU A 222 -31.52 15.53 2.38
C LEU A 222 -30.32 16.09 1.62
N GLU A 223 -30.59 16.88 0.59
CA GLU A 223 -29.68 17.80 -0.06
C GLU A 223 -28.79 18.54 0.95
N SER A 224 -27.47 18.41 0.77
CA SER A 224 -26.54 19.46 1.16
C SER A 224 -25.99 20.06 -0.12
N ASP A 225 -26.50 21.23 -0.44
CA ASP A 225 -26.02 22.09 -1.51
C ASP A 225 -24.53 22.38 -1.31
N THR A 226 -23.72 22.01 -2.29
CA THR A 226 -22.43 22.67 -2.53
C THR A 226 -22.56 23.44 -3.84
N MET A 227 -22.12 24.69 -3.80
CA MET A 227 -22.48 25.76 -4.73
C MET A 227 -21.70 25.73 -6.06
N GLU A 228 -21.35 24.54 -6.58
CA GLU A 228 -20.67 24.35 -7.87
C GLU A 228 -21.24 23.13 -8.59
N GLY A 229 -21.85 23.38 -9.74
CA GLY A 229 -22.75 22.45 -10.43
C GLY A 229 -22.11 21.17 -11.00
N ARG A 230 -22.99 20.26 -11.40
CA ARG A 230 -22.75 18.98 -12.06
C ARG A 230 -21.82 19.11 -13.28
N HIS A 231 -20.60 18.57 -13.18
CA HIS A 231 -19.71 18.37 -14.34
C HIS A 231 -20.30 17.32 -15.31
N PRO A 232 -20.26 17.55 -16.64
CA PRO A 232 -20.71 16.57 -17.61
C PRO A 232 -19.63 15.51 -17.82
N GLY A 233 -19.83 14.32 -17.23
CA GLY A 233 -19.11 13.11 -17.61
C GLY A 233 -19.46 12.74 -19.05
N LYS A 234 -18.57 13.09 -19.99
CA LYS A 234 -18.70 12.69 -21.39
C LYS A 234 -18.13 11.28 -21.52
N HIS A 235 -19.00 10.32 -21.87
CA HIS A 235 -18.59 8.96 -22.25
C HIS A 235 -17.47 9.01 -23.28
N ILE A 236 -16.33 8.43 -22.93
CA ILE A 236 -15.17 8.22 -23.80
C ILE A 236 -15.59 7.20 -24.86
N ARG A 237 -15.86 7.66 -26.08
CA ARG A 237 -15.87 6.76 -27.26
C ARG A 237 -14.42 6.46 -27.60
N SER A 238 -13.95 5.28 -27.19
CA SER A 238 -12.70 4.73 -27.69
C SER A 238 -12.79 4.57 -29.22
N ASN A 239 -11.78 5.09 -29.92
CA ASN A 239 -11.59 4.80 -31.34
C ASN A 239 -11.19 3.32 -31.45
N VAL A 240 -12.18 2.46 -31.70
CA VAL A 240 -12.09 1.00 -31.92
C VAL A 240 -11.14 0.60 -33.09
N SER A 241 -10.56 1.57 -33.81
CA SER A 241 -9.77 1.35 -35.02
C SER A 241 -8.31 0.90 -34.79
N LEU A 242 -7.74 1.07 -33.59
CA LEU A 242 -6.38 0.58 -33.28
C LEU A 242 -6.33 -0.87 -32.79
N ARG A 243 -7.49 -1.52 -32.63
CA ARG A 243 -7.62 -2.87 -32.07
C ARG A 243 -7.09 -3.99 -32.99
N ASN A 244 -6.89 -3.72 -34.28
CA ASN A 244 -6.80 -4.79 -35.31
C ASN A 244 -5.53 -4.80 -36.20
N LYS A 245 -4.39 -4.18 -35.85
CA LYS A 245 -3.24 -4.13 -36.80
C LYS A 245 -1.92 -4.74 -36.36
N LEU A 246 -1.76 -5.25 -35.14
CA LEU A 246 -0.48 -5.83 -34.71
C LEU A 246 -0.51 -7.33 -34.37
N TRP A 247 -1.67 -8.01 -34.30
CA TRP A 247 -1.75 -9.32 -33.66
C TRP A 247 -2.71 -10.35 -34.30
N ASP A 248 -3.02 -10.21 -35.59
CA ASP A 248 -3.88 -11.15 -36.33
C ASP A 248 -3.26 -12.54 -36.63
N ASN A 249 -2.17 -12.91 -35.95
CA ASN A 249 -1.64 -14.27 -36.00
C ASN A 249 -2.00 -15.00 -34.68
N PRO A 250 -3.01 -15.87 -34.66
CA PRO A 250 -3.23 -16.74 -33.50
C PRO A 250 -1.97 -17.59 -33.34
N ILE A 251 -1.23 -17.37 -32.25
CA ILE A 251 -0.07 -18.19 -31.90
C ILE A 251 -0.60 -19.60 -31.62
N THR A 252 -0.57 -20.45 -32.64
CA THR A 252 -0.87 -21.87 -32.59
C THR A 252 0.30 -22.62 -31.99
N HIS A 253 0.59 -22.37 -30.71
CA HIS A 253 1.45 -23.24 -29.90
C HIS A 253 0.69 -23.73 -28.67
N PHE A 254 -0.45 -24.37 -28.92
CA PHE A 254 -0.93 -25.38 -27.98
C PHE A 254 -0.18 -26.68 -28.29
N ASN A 255 0.70 -27.08 -27.38
CA ASN A 255 1.07 -28.49 -27.27
C ASN A 255 -0.23 -29.32 -27.32
N SER A 256 -0.19 -30.45 -28.04
CA SER A 256 -1.34 -31.33 -28.25
C SER A 256 -2.05 -31.62 -26.92
N MET A 257 -3.12 -30.87 -26.65
CA MET A 257 -3.91 -31.00 -25.44
C MET A 257 -4.49 -32.42 -25.39
N SER A 258 -4.37 -33.09 -24.25
CA SER A 258 -4.85 -34.46 -24.10
C SER A 258 -6.33 -34.57 -24.49
N ALA A 259 -6.69 -35.59 -25.28
CA ALA A 259 -8.07 -35.86 -25.70
C ALA A 259 -9.05 -35.92 -24.52
N LYS A 260 -8.56 -36.33 -23.33
CA LYS A 260 -9.35 -36.35 -22.10
C LYS A 260 -9.67 -34.94 -21.59
N ILE A 261 -8.72 -34.01 -21.67
CA ILE A 261 -8.92 -32.60 -21.29
C ILE A 261 -9.86 -31.94 -22.28
N GLN A 262 -9.67 -32.15 -23.59
CA GLN A 262 -10.56 -31.62 -24.63
C GLN A 262 -12.01 -32.06 -24.41
N LYS A 263 -12.25 -33.36 -24.16
CA LYS A 263 -13.60 -33.87 -23.86
C LYS A 263 -14.18 -33.26 -22.58
N THR A 264 -13.35 -33.04 -21.56
CA THR A 264 -13.77 -32.39 -20.31
C THR A 264 -14.18 -30.94 -20.57
N LEU A 265 -13.35 -30.16 -21.26
CA LEU A 265 -13.62 -28.77 -21.61
C LEU A 265 -14.86 -28.64 -22.48
N ALA A 266 -15.04 -29.51 -23.48
CA ALA A 266 -16.25 -29.51 -24.32
C ALA A 266 -17.53 -29.70 -23.49
N ARG A 267 -17.51 -30.58 -22.49
CA ARG A 267 -18.64 -30.74 -21.57
C ARG A 267 -18.89 -29.51 -20.70
N GLN A 268 -17.82 -28.87 -20.21
CA GLN A 268 -17.98 -27.63 -19.42
C GLN A 268 -18.47 -26.47 -20.28
N GLN A 269 -18.05 -26.40 -21.55
CA GLN A 269 -18.52 -25.41 -22.50
C GLN A 269 -20.04 -25.51 -22.70
N GLU A 270 -20.59 -26.71 -22.76
CA GLU A 270 -22.04 -26.89 -22.89
C GLU A 270 -22.78 -26.43 -21.63
N LYS A 271 -22.28 -26.77 -20.44
CA LYS A 271 -22.82 -26.25 -19.17
C LYS A 271 -22.81 -24.72 -19.10
N VAL A 272 -21.74 -24.09 -19.59
CA VAL A 272 -21.63 -22.62 -19.66
C VAL A 272 -22.68 -22.05 -20.61
N LYS A 273 -22.99 -22.70 -21.74
CA LYS A 273 -24.08 -22.28 -22.64
C LYS A 273 -25.46 -22.44 -21.98
N GLU A 274 -25.64 -23.47 -21.16
CA GLU A 274 -26.85 -23.71 -20.38
C GLU A 274 -26.99 -22.77 -19.16
N GLY A 275 -26.02 -21.87 -18.92
CA GLY A 275 -26.03 -20.95 -17.78
C GLY A 275 -25.60 -21.58 -16.44
N GLN A 276 -25.12 -22.81 -16.44
CA GLN A 276 -24.65 -23.54 -15.24
C GLN A 276 -23.20 -23.16 -14.87
N PHE A 277 -22.93 -21.87 -14.70
CA PHE A 277 -21.57 -21.34 -14.50
C PHE A 277 -20.91 -21.86 -13.21
N TYR A 278 -21.66 -21.87 -12.10
CA TYR A 278 -21.16 -22.33 -10.80
C TYR A 278 -20.73 -23.81 -10.84
N GLU A 279 -21.56 -24.66 -11.43
CA GLU A 279 -21.23 -26.09 -11.54
C GLU A 279 -20.00 -26.32 -12.43
N ALA A 280 -19.92 -25.62 -13.57
CA ALA A 280 -18.76 -25.71 -14.45
C ALA A 280 -17.47 -25.30 -13.73
N HIS A 281 -17.52 -24.18 -12.99
CA HIS A 281 -16.41 -23.68 -12.18
C HIS A 281 -15.97 -24.70 -11.12
N GLN A 282 -16.89 -25.23 -10.31
CA GLN A 282 -16.55 -26.21 -9.26
C GLN A 282 -15.98 -27.50 -9.84
N GLN A 283 -16.53 -28.00 -10.95
CA GLN A 283 -16.00 -29.20 -11.61
C GLN A 283 -14.58 -28.98 -12.14
N LEU A 284 -14.31 -27.82 -12.75
CA LEU A 284 -12.96 -27.46 -13.20
C LEU A 284 -11.96 -27.44 -12.03
N ARG A 285 -12.31 -26.83 -10.89
CA ARG A 285 -11.46 -26.82 -9.68
C ARG A 285 -11.16 -28.22 -9.16
N VAL A 286 -12.16 -29.09 -9.09
CA VAL A 286 -11.98 -30.47 -8.59
C VAL A 286 -11.06 -31.28 -9.51
N ILE A 287 -11.22 -31.14 -10.83
CA ILE A 287 -10.38 -31.84 -11.80
C ILE A 287 -8.94 -31.28 -11.75
N ALA A 288 -8.78 -29.97 -11.75
CA ALA A 288 -7.47 -29.32 -11.63
C ALA A 288 -6.75 -29.77 -10.34
N SER A 289 -7.45 -29.79 -9.20
CA SER A 289 -6.90 -30.26 -7.93
C SER A 289 -6.39 -31.71 -7.99
N ARG A 290 -7.04 -32.58 -8.76
CA ARG A 290 -6.57 -33.96 -8.95
C ARG A 290 -5.28 -34.00 -9.76
N TYR A 291 -5.19 -33.26 -10.87
CA TYR A 291 -3.96 -33.17 -11.66
C TYR A 291 -2.80 -32.55 -10.85
N THR A 292 -3.07 -31.50 -10.08
CA THR A 292 -2.10 -30.88 -9.15
C THR A 292 -1.60 -31.88 -8.09
N LYS A 293 -2.50 -32.71 -7.53
CA LYS A 293 -2.12 -33.75 -6.55
C LYS A 293 -1.26 -34.85 -7.15
N SER A 294 -1.47 -35.19 -8.42
CA SER A 294 -0.65 -36.17 -9.15
C SER A 294 0.58 -35.55 -9.82
N SER A 295 0.88 -34.27 -9.55
CA SER A 295 1.97 -33.51 -10.18
C SER A 295 1.92 -33.50 -11.72
N ASP A 296 0.74 -33.68 -12.30
CA ASP A 296 0.51 -33.51 -13.74
C ASP A 296 0.25 -32.03 -14.03
N TRP A 297 1.35 -31.26 -14.03
CA TRP A 297 1.30 -29.81 -14.16
C TRP A 297 0.77 -29.36 -15.51
N ALA A 298 1.17 -30.03 -16.59
CA ALA A 298 0.74 -29.69 -17.95
C ALA A 298 -0.79 -29.79 -18.09
N SER A 299 -1.38 -30.89 -17.63
CA SER A 299 -2.84 -31.08 -17.67
C SER A 299 -3.58 -30.08 -16.78
N ALA A 300 -3.04 -29.77 -15.60
CA ALA A 300 -3.64 -28.78 -14.70
C ALA A 300 -3.63 -27.38 -15.34
N ILE A 301 -2.51 -26.97 -15.94
CA ILE A 301 -2.33 -25.67 -16.59
C ILE A 301 -3.28 -25.51 -17.78
N ASP A 302 -3.32 -26.51 -18.68
CA ASP A 302 -4.19 -26.48 -19.85
C ASP A 302 -5.66 -26.39 -19.44
N LEU A 303 -6.09 -27.20 -18.47
CA LEU A 303 -7.46 -27.18 -17.97
C LEU A 303 -7.82 -25.84 -17.32
N LEU A 304 -6.95 -25.31 -16.44
CA LEU A 304 -7.21 -24.08 -15.71
C LEU A 304 -7.22 -22.87 -16.65
N ALA A 305 -6.27 -22.78 -17.58
CA ALA A 305 -6.21 -21.65 -18.50
C ALA A 305 -7.38 -21.65 -19.48
N SER A 306 -7.72 -22.79 -20.08
CA SER A 306 -8.88 -22.88 -20.97
C SER A 306 -10.20 -22.70 -20.21
N GLY A 307 -10.31 -23.24 -19.00
CA GLY A 307 -11.49 -23.07 -18.14
C GLY A 307 -11.68 -21.62 -17.66
N ALA A 308 -10.60 -20.95 -17.27
CA ALA A 308 -10.62 -19.54 -16.91
C ALA A 308 -11.06 -18.68 -18.11
N SER A 309 -10.44 -18.89 -19.28
CA SER A 309 -10.77 -18.19 -20.51
C SER A 309 -12.25 -18.33 -20.88
N MET A 310 -12.78 -19.56 -20.80
CA MET A 310 -14.19 -19.85 -21.05
C MET A 310 -15.14 -19.05 -20.14
N LEU A 311 -14.83 -18.99 -18.83
CA LEU A 311 -15.66 -18.28 -17.86
C LEU A 311 -15.53 -16.76 -17.98
N LEU A 312 -14.32 -16.24 -18.21
CA LEU A 312 -14.07 -14.81 -18.42
C LEU A 312 -14.84 -14.31 -19.66
N ARG A 313 -14.76 -15.04 -20.78
CA ARG A 313 -15.50 -14.73 -22.01
C ARG A 313 -17.03 -14.83 -21.84
N ALA A 314 -17.51 -15.62 -20.88
CA ALA A 314 -18.92 -15.71 -20.51
C ALA A 314 -19.37 -14.61 -19.52
N GLY A 315 -18.51 -13.62 -19.23
CA GLY A 315 -18.79 -12.54 -18.28
C GLY A 315 -18.73 -12.96 -16.80
N GLN A 316 -18.29 -14.18 -16.50
CA GLN A 316 -18.16 -14.69 -15.13
C GLN A 316 -16.79 -14.33 -14.56
N GLY A 317 -16.57 -13.03 -14.37
CA GLY A 317 -15.28 -12.45 -13.94
C GLY A 317 -14.73 -13.08 -12.66
N ALA A 318 -15.55 -13.20 -11.61
CA ALA A 318 -15.15 -13.79 -10.35
C ALA A 318 -14.71 -15.27 -10.46
N SER A 319 -15.48 -16.11 -11.17
CA SER A 319 -15.15 -17.52 -11.34
C SER A 319 -13.94 -17.74 -12.25
N GLY A 320 -13.85 -16.99 -13.36
CA GLY A 320 -12.68 -17.01 -14.23
C GLY A 320 -11.42 -16.51 -13.53
N GLY A 321 -11.54 -15.42 -12.75
CA GLY A 321 -10.48 -14.87 -11.93
C GLY A 321 -9.98 -15.83 -10.86
N ASP A 322 -10.87 -16.56 -10.19
CA ASP A 322 -10.50 -17.62 -9.24
C ASP A 322 -9.69 -18.75 -9.91
N LEU A 323 -10.07 -19.18 -11.12
CA LEU A 323 -9.29 -20.16 -11.88
C LEU A 323 -7.92 -19.61 -12.31
N CYS A 324 -7.83 -18.33 -12.66
CA CYS A 324 -6.55 -17.64 -12.91
C CYS A 324 -5.65 -17.63 -11.66
N MET A 325 -6.22 -17.40 -10.48
CA MET A 325 -5.46 -17.47 -9.22
C MET A 325 -4.98 -18.90 -8.93
N PHE A 326 -5.83 -19.90 -9.16
CA PHE A 326 -5.42 -21.30 -9.03
C PHE A 326 -4.33 -21.68 -10.06
N LEU A 327 -4.39 -21.11 -11.27
CA LEU A 327 -3.31 -21.27 -12.25
C LEU A 327 -1.98 -20.73 -11.73
N MET A 328 -1.97 -19.57 -11.05
CA MET A 328 -0.75 -19.03 -10.43
C MET A 328 -0.20 -19.93 -9.32
N ASP A 329 -1.06 -20.54 -8.51
CA ASP A 329 -0.64 -21.53 -7.51
C ASP A 329 0.03 -22.74 -8.15
N VAL A 330 -0.50 -23.21 -9.30
CA VAL A 330 0.09 -24.31 -10.06
C VAL A 330 1.44 -23.90 -10.66
N TYR A 331 1.55 -22.71 -11.23
CA TYR A 331 2.81 -22.16 -11.74
C TYR A 331 3.89 -22.09 -10.64
N ALA A 332 3.51 -21.62 -9.44
CA ALA A 332 4.41 -21.53 -8.30
C ALA A 332 4.85 -22.90 -7.78
N LYS A 333 3.94 -23.87 -7.70
CA LYS A 333 4.27 -25.25 -7.26
C LYS A 333 5.12 -26.01 -8.26
N ALA A 334 4.90 -25.78 -9.55
CA ALA A 334 5.69 -26.37 -10.62
C ALA A 334 7.00 -25.60 -10.90
N GLU A 335 7.25 -24.50 -10.16
CA GLU A 335 8.42 -23.63 -10.31
C GLU A 335 8.67 -23.19 -11.75
N LEU A 336 7.59 -22.87 -12.49
CA LEU A 336 7.68 -22.49 -13.89
C LEU A 336 8.37 -21.14 -14.06
N LYS A 337 9.25 -21.06 -15.05
CA LYS A 337 9.95 -19.84 -15.44
C LYS A 337 9.07 -18.97 -16.35
N PRO A 338 9.29 -17.63 -16.36
CA PRO A 338 8.61 -16.71 -17.27
C PRO A 338 9.16 -16.77 -18.70
N ASP A 339 9.03 -17.95 -19.33
CA ASP A 339 9.30 -18.14 -20.75
C ASP A 339 8.17 -17.57 -21.63
N THR A 340 8.41 -17.52 -22.94
CA THR A 340 7.47 -16.98 -23.93
C THR A 340 6.10 -17.64 -23.85
N THR A 341 6.04 -18.97 -23.67
CA THR A 341 4.77 -19.71 -23.65
C THR A 341 3.96 -19.40 -22.39
N ASN A 342 4.61 -19.40 -21.23
CA ASN A 342 3.97 -19.13 -19.95
C ASN A 342 3.50 -17.68 -19.86
N LYS A 343 4.32 -16.73 -20.33
CA LYS A 343 3.93 -15.31 -20.42
C LYS A 343 2.74 -15.12 -21.35
N ALA A 344 2.78 -15.65 -22.57
CA ALA A 344 1.70 -15.51 -23.55
C ALA A 344 0.35 -16.00 -23.01
N ARG A 345 0.33 -17.14 -22.29
CA ARG A 345 -0.88 -17.68 -21.65
C ARG A 345 -1.48 -16.71 -20.63
N LEU A 346 -0.65 -16.16 -19.73
CA LEU A 346 -1.10 -15.23 -18.69
C LEU A 346 -1.57 -13.90 -19.29
N LEU A 347 -0.86 -13.40 -20.32
CA LEU A 347 -1.25 -12.19 -21.04
C LEU A 347 -2.57 -12.34 -21.79
N SER A 348 -2.83 -13.52 -22.37
CA SER A 348 -4.13 -13.82 -22.99
C SER A 348 -5.25 -13.74 -21.96
N LEU A 349 -5.06 -14.34 -20.78
CA LEU A 349 -6.07 -14.30 -19.72
C LEU A 349 -6.30 -12.89 -19.19
N LEU A 350 -5.25 -12.09 -18.98
CA LEU A 350 -5.35 -10.70 -18.52
C LEU A 350 -6.25 -9.83 -19.43
N ARG A 351 -6.22 -10.08 -20.74
CA ARG A 351 -7.04 -9.35 -21.73
C ARG A 351 -8.50 -9.78 -21.77
N GLU A 352 -8.82 -10.96 -21.23
CA GLU A 352 -10.18 -11.51 -21.26
C GLU A 352 -11.02 -11.12 -20.04
N PHE A 353 -10.41 -10.52 -19.02
CA PHE A 353 -11.14 -10.00 -17.87
C PHE A 353 -12.13 -8.91 -18.29
N PRO A 354 -13.39 -8.95 -17.80
CA PRO A 354 -14.33 -7.86 -17.98
C PRO A 354 -13.81 -6.55 -17.40
N GLU A 355 -14.21 -5.43 -18.01
CA GLU A 355 -13.88 -4.09 -17.52
C GLU A 355 -14.41 -3.91 -16.08
N GLY A 356 -13.58 -3.32 -15.21
CA GLY A 356 -13.93 -3.11 -13.80
C GLY A 356 -13.88 -4.36 -12.90
N GLU A 357 -13.57 -5.55 -13.43
CA GLU A 357 -13.47 -6.78 -12.64
C GLU A 357 -12.31 -6.70 -11.61
N PRO A 358 -12.60 -6.67 -10.29
CA PRO A 358 -11.57 -6.43 -9.26
C PRO A 358 -10.48 -7.49 -9.25
N THR A 359 -10.80 -8.73 -9.61
CA THR A 359 -9.83 -9.84 -9.63
C THR A 359 -8.73 -9.66 -10.68
N ARG A 360 -8.93 -8.84 -11.72
CA ARG A 360 -7.89 -8.52 -12.74
C ARG A 360 -6.66 -7.89 -12.11
N LYS A 361 -6.83 -6.89 -11.22
CA LYS A 361 -5.72 -6.20 -10.54
C LYS A 361 -4.93 -7.16 -9.64
N ARG A 362 -5.64 -8.05 -8.94
CA ARG A 362 -5.01 -9.09 -8.11
C ARG A 362 -4.20 -10.06 -8.97
N PHE A 363 -4.78 -10.55 -10.06
CA PHE A 363 -4.10 -11.46 -10.98
C PHE A 363 -2.85 -10.82 -11.61
N ALA A 364 -2.93 -9.57 -12.07
CA ALA A 364 -1.77 -8.82 -12.56
C ALA A 364 -0.64 -8.72 -11.52
N GLY A 365 -0.99 -8.47 -10.25
CA GLY A 365 -0.03 -8.46 -9.14
C GLY A 365 0.65 -9.81 -8.92
N GLU A 366 -0.10 -10.92 -8.94
CA GLU A 366 0.48 -12.26 -8.84
C GLU A 366 1.35 -12.62 -10.03
N VAL A 367 0.96 -12.22 -11.25
CA VAL A 367 1.75 -12.43 -12.47
C VAL A 367 3.11 -11.73 -12.36
N ILE A 368 3.12 -10.46 -11.91
CA ILE A 368 4.38 -9.74 -11.66
C ILE A 368 5.18 -10.40 -10.53
N GLY A 369 4.55 -10.73 -9.41
CA GLY A 369 5.22 -11.38 -8.27
C GLY A 369 5.84 -12.73 -8.63
N TRP A 370 5.15 -13.54 -9.42
CA TRP A 370 5.68 -14.78 -9.98
C TRP A 370 6.89 -14.52 -10.90
N SER A 371 6.79 -13.55 -11.82
CA SER A 371 7.89 -13.24 -12.73
C SER A 371 9.13 -12.66 -12.02
N SER A 372 8.93 -11.92 -10.92
CA SER A 372 10.00 -11.44 -10.06
C SER A 372 10.70 -12.58 -9.32
N LYS A 373 9.92 -13.56 -8.82
CA LYS A 373 10.43 -14.69 -8.05
C LYS A 373 11.13 -15.75 -8.91
N PHE A 374 10.58 -16.06 -10.08
CA PHE A 374 11.05 -17.17 -10.93
C PHE A 374 11.74 -16.72 -12.23
N GLY A 375 11.85 -15.40 -12.45
CA GLY A 375 12.52 -14.80 -13.60
C GLY A 375 13.87 -14.16 -13.29
N GLU A 376 14.40 -13.46 -14.28
CA GLU A 376 15.71 -12.80 -14.21
C GLU A 376 15.64 -11.40 -13.59
N TYR A 377 14.46 -10.77 -13.65
CA TYR A 377 14.26 -9.39 -13.27
C TYR A 377 13.64 -9.31 -11.86
N PRO A 378 14.36 -8.82 -10.85
CA PRO A 378 13.88 -8.81 -9.46
C PRO A 378 12.65 -7.91 -9.26
N ALA A 379 12.43 -6.94 -10.15
CA ALA A 379 11.25 -6.09 -10.13
C ALA A 379 10.05 -6.66 -10.92
N GLY A 380 10.22 -7.79 -11.61
CA GLY A 380 9.25 -8.37 -12.55
C GLY A 380 9.68 -8.26 -14.01
N ASP A 381 9.12 -9.12 -14.87
CA ASP A 381 9.47 -9.18 -16.29
C ASP A 381 9.00 -7.91 -17.06
N PRO A 382 9.89 -7.23 -17.82
CA PRO A 382 9.55 -5.99 -18.52
C PRO A 382 8.44 -6.11 -19.57
N GLU A 383 8.29 -7.26 -20.22
CA GLU A 383 7.23 -7.48 -21.22
C GLU A 383 5.87 -7.61 -20.54
N LEU A 384 5.81 -8.34 -19.42
CA LEU A 384 4.61 -8.41 -18.58
C LEU A 384 4.23 -7.02 -18.04
N HIS A 385 5.21 -6.25 -17.56
CA HIS A 385 5.00 -4.86 -17.16
C HIS A 385 4.46 -3.99 -18.30
N HIS A 386 5.04 -4.07 -19.50
CA HIS A 386 4.58 -3.29 -20.65
C HIS A 386 3.11 -3.57 -20.99
N VAL A 387 2.73 -4.85 -21.08
CA VAL A 387 1.37 -5.21 -21.47
C VAL A 387 0.36 -4.87 -20.36
N ILE A 388 0.67 -5.16 -19.10
CA ILE A 388 -0.20 -4.80 -17.96
C ILE A 388 -0.37 -3.28 -17.86
N GLY A 389 0.73 -2.53 -17.99
CA GLY A 389 0.70 -1.07 -17.97
C GLY A 389 -0.10 -0.48 -19.14
N THR A 390 -0.03 -1.11 -20.32
CA THR A 390 -0.84 -0.70 -21.48
C THR A 390 -2.33 -0.95 -21.24
N LEU A 391 -2.70 -2.09 -20.63
CA LEU A 391 -4.10 -2.36 -20.27
C LEU A 391 -4.64 -1.29 -19.30
N TYR A 392 -3.89 -0.97 -18.24
CA TYR A 392 -4.29 0.10 -17.32
C TYR A 392 -4.35 1.48 -17.99
N ALA A 393 -3.47 1.76 -18.95
CA ALA A 393 -3.54 3.01 -19.72
C ALA A 393 -4.81 3.07 -20.57
N GLU A 394 -5.19 1.96 -21.21
CA GLU A 394 -6.44 1.85 -21.98
C GLU A 394 -7.69 2.01 -21.10
N ASP A 395 -7.63 1.56 -19.85
CA ASP A 395 -8.70 1.75 -18.86
C ASP A 395 -8.72 3.18 -18.26
N GLY A 396 -7.75 4.05 -18.60
CA GLY A 396 -7.60 5.38 -17.99
C GLY A 396 -7.06 5.38 -16.55
N GLU A 397 -6.55 4.25 -16.07
CA GLU A 397 -6.00 4.06 -14.72
C GLU A 397 -4.52 4.50 -14.66
N ALA A 398 -4.29 5.80 -14.84
CA ALA A 398 -2.94 6.34 -15.06
C ALA A 398 -1.94 6.03 -13.93
N ILE A 399 -2.40 6.06 -12.66
CA ILE A 399 -1.55 5.76 -11.49
C ILE A 399 -1.11 4.30 -11.48
N GLU A 400 -1.97 3.37 -11.90
CA GLU A 400 -1.58 1.96 -11.98
C GLU A 400 -0.70 1.71 -13.21
N ALA A 401 -1.02 2.33 -14.35
CA ALA A 401 -0.20 2.27 -15.56
C ALA A 401 1.24 2.76 -15.33
N GLU A 402 1.42 3.90 -14.64
CA GLU A 402 2.73 4.48 -14.31
C GLU A 402 3.68 3.46 -13.67
N LYS A 403 3.19 2.71 -12.66
CA LYS A 403 4.01 1.72 -11.92
C LYS A 403 4.55 0.63 -12.84
N HIS A 404 3.77 0.23 -13.84
CA HIS A 404 4.14 -0.83 -14.76
C HIS A 404 4.94 -0.30 -15.95
N LEU A 405 4.52 0.79 -16.58
CA LEU A 405 5.20 1.36 -17.76
C LEU A 405 6.62 1.84 -17.43
N THR A 406 6.86 2.30 -16.21
CA THR A 406 8.20 2.67 -15.73
C THR A 406 9.19 1.49 -15.76
N LEU A 407 8.69 0.27 -15.53
CA LEU A 407 9.49 -0.97 -15.46
C LEU A 407 9.36 -1.84 -16.72
N GLY A 408 8.71 -1.32 -17.76
CA GLY A 408 8.41 -2.09 -18.97
C GLY A 408 9.52 -2.07 -20.03
N THR A 409 9.13 -2.31 -21.29
CA THR A 409 10.05 -2.42 -22.42
C THR A 409 10.46 -1.05 -22.98
N ALA A 410 11.26 -1.06 -24.06
CA ALA A 410 11.61 0.12 -24.84
C ALA A 410 10.41 0.87 -25.44
N ASP A 411 9.24 0.22 -25.53
CA ASP A 411 8.02 0.80 -26.10
C ASP A 411 7.13 1.47 -25.03
N SER A 412 7.28 1.07 -23.76
CA SER A 412 6.52 1.67 -22.65
C SER A 412 6.58 3.20 -22.55
N PRO A 413 7.71 3.88 -22.82
CA PRO A 413 7.76 5.35 -22.76
C PRO A 413 6.78 6.01 -23.72
N ALA A 414 6.45 5.39 -24.85
CA ALA A 414 5.50 5.94 -25.81
C ALA A 414 4.05 5.85 -25.30
N THR A 415 3.68 4.71 -24.72
CA THR A 415 2.39 4.52 -24.06
C THR A 415 2.26 5.48 -22.88
N PHE A 416 3.30 5.59 -22.04
CA PHE A 416 3.26 6.42 -20.84
C PHE A 416 3.16 7.92 -21.17
N ALA A 417 3.97 8.40 -22.12
CA ALA A 417 3.88 9.79 -22.58
C ALA A 417 2.52 10.11 -23.21
N SER A 418 1.92 9.16 -23.94
CA SER A 418 0.60 9.36 -24.56
C SER A 418 -0.51 9.45 -23.52
N LEU A 419 -0.49 8.56 -22.53
CA LEU A 419 -1.42 8.53 -21.40
C LEU A 419 -1.37 9.83 -20.59
N GLU A 420 -0.20 10.26 -20.12
CA GLU A 420 -0.07 11.48 -19.33
C GLU A 420 -0.39 12.73 -20.16
N TYR A 421 -0.13 12.71 -21.47
CA TYR A 421 -0.55 13.81 -22.35
C TYR A 421 -2.08 13.88 -22.51
N GLU A 422 -2.74 12.73 -22.64
CA GLU A 422 -4.21 12.67 -22.73
C GLU A 422 -4.87 13.10 -21.43
N TRP A 423 -4.25 12.79 -20.29
CA TRP A 423 -4.68 13.31 -19.01
C TRP A 423 -4.50 14.84 -18.94
N TYR A 424 -3.31 15.33 -19.28
CA TYR A 424 -3.02 16.77 -19.39
C TYR A 424 -4.02 17.51 -20.30
N ALA A 425 -4.42 16.93 -21.43
CA ALA A 425 -5.30 17.59 -22.39
C ALA A 425 -6.68 17.96 -21.83
N SER A 426 -7.04 17.45 -20.65
CA SER A 426 -8.25 17.77 -19.91
C SER A 426 -8.03 18.81 -18.79
N ASP A 427 -6.82 19.35 -18.65
CA ASP A 427 -6.38 20.24 -17.57
C ASP A 427 -5.91 21.61 -18.12
N GLU A 428 -5.50 22.53 -17.23
CA GLU A 428 -5.01 23.85 -17.61
C GLU A 428 -3.67 23.78 -18.39
N PRO A 429 -3.47 24.58 -19.46
CA PRO A 429 -2.22 24.56 -20.25
C PRO A 429 -0.94 24.77 -19.43
N SER A 430 -1.03 25.52 -18.33
CA SER A 430 0.07 25.78 -17.39
C SER A 430 0.57 24.52 -16.68
N THR A 431 -0.26 23.47 -16.58
CA THR A 431 0.03 22.21 -15.86
C THR A 431 0.83 21.21 -16.70
N ALA A 432 1.00 21.44 -18.01
CA ALA A 432 1.75 20.54 -18.90
C ALA A 432 3.10 20.04 -18.33
N PRO A 433 3.91 20.88 -17.66
CA PRO A 433 5.18 20.42 -17.07
C PRO A 433 5.00 19.41 -15.93
N LEU A 434 3.89 19.45 -15.19
CA LEU A 434 3.60 18.52 -14.10
C LEU A 434 3.34 17.11 -14.63
N TYR A 435 2.57 17.00 -15.72
CA TYR A 435 2.35 15.73 -16.41
C TYR A 435 3.61 15.21 -17.11
N ALA A 436 4.41 16.10 -17.72
CA ALA A 436 5.71 15.72 -18.26
C ALA A 436 6.64 15.16 -17.18
N ALA A 437 6.65 15.76 -15.98
CA ALA A 437 7.43 15.29 -14.85
C ALA A 437 6.98 13.91 -14.34
N ARG A 438 5.67 13.62 -14.37
CA ARG A 438 5.12 12.29 -14.03
C ARG A 438 5.65 11.18 -14.94
N VAL A 439 6.06 11.48 -16.17
CA VAL A 439 6.70 10.51 -17.05
C VAL A 439 8.23 10.49 -16.86
N VAL A 440 8.85 11.66 -16.70
CA VAL A 440 10.32 11.79 -16.63
C VAL A 440 10.90 11.26 -15.33
N PHE A 441 10.36 11.68 -14.18
CA PHE A 441 10.97 11.34 -12.89
C PHE A 441 10.96 9.84 -12.60
N PRO A 442 9.88 9.06 -12.82
CA PRO A 442 9.91 7.63 -12.57
C PRO A 442 11.03 6.91 -13.35
N TYR A 443 11.24 7.26 -14.63
CA TYR A 443 12.34 6.70 -15.41
C TYR A 443 13.72 7.10 -14.88
N LEU A 444 13.89 8.35 -14.43
CA LEU A 444 15.14 8.78 -13.80
C LEU A 444 15.40 8.04 -12.49
N LEU A 445 14.37 7.83 -11.66
CA LEU A 445 14.47 7.16 -10.36
C LEU A 445 14.76 5.65 -10.47
N VAL A 446 14.46 5.03 -11.61
CA VAL A 446 14.89 3.65 -11.91
C VAL A 446 16.20 3.58 -12.72
N GLY A 447 16.90 4.70 -12.91
CA GLY A 447 18.19 4.72 -13.61
C GLY A 447 18.10 4.68 -15.14
N ASN A 448 16.91 4.88 -15.74
CA ASN A 448 16.67 4.72 -17.17
C ASN A 448 16.59 6.07 -17.91
N LEU A 449 17.76 6.71 -18.07
CA LEU A 449 17.88 8.00 -18.77
C LEU A 449 17.37 7.94 -20.22
N ARG A 450 17.61 6.84 -20.92
CA ARG A 450 17.14 6.64 -22.30
C ARG A 450 15.61 6.70 -22.40
N ALA A 451 14.90 6.03 -21.49
CA ALA A 451 13.45 6.06 -21.44
C ALA A 451 12.93 7.45 -21.05
N ALA A 452 13.56 8.12 -20.08
CA ALA A 452 13.21 9.48 -19.68
C ALA A 452 13.32 10.47 -20.85
N ASN A 453 14.42 10.43 -21.61
CA ASN A 453 14.62 11.23 -22.82
C ASN A 453 13.57 10.93 -23.90
N LYS A 454 13.31 9.65 -24.20
CA LYS A 454 12.30 9.24 -25.18
C LYS A 454 10.90 9.73 -24.79
N ALA A 455 10.50 9.51 -23.55
CA ALA A 455 9.22 9.95 -23.02
C ALA A 455 9.04 11.47 -23.09
N PHE A 456 10.05 12.22 -22.63
CA PHE A 456 10.03 13.68 -22.67
C PHE A 456 9.91 14.21 -24.09
N LEU A 457 10.68 13.65 -25.03
CA LEU A 457 10.62 14.01 -26.44
C LEU A 457 9.22 13.75 -27.04
N LEU A 458 8.63 12.59 -26.76
CA LEU A 458 7.29 12.24 -27.27
C LEU A 458 6.21 13.17 -26.70
N PHE A 459 6.25 13.44 -25.39
CA PHE A 459 5.31 14.35 -24.74
C PHE A 459 5.40 15.77 -25.31
N THR A 460 6.61 16.32 -25.38
CA THR A 460 6.85 17.69 -25.86
C THR A 460 6.58 17.86 -27.36
N SER A 461 6.83 16.83 -28.16
CA SER A 461 6.49 16.84 -29.59
C SER A 461 4.97 16.85 -29.79
N LYS A 462 4.22 16.05 -29.01
CA LYS A 462 2.76 16.04 -29.03
C LYS A 462 2.19 17.40 -28.57
N LEU A 463 2.77 17.98 -27.51
CA LEU A 463 2.41 19.32 -27.01
C LEU A 463 2.59 20.40 -28.07
N SER A 464 3.75 20.45 -28.73
CA SER A 464 4.02 21.45 -29.77
C SER A 464 3.10 21.27 -30.98
N SER A 465 2.85 20.02 -31.40
CA SER A 465 2.01 19.75 -32.59
C SER A 465 0.54 20.10 -32.37
N SER A 466 0.04 19.94 -31.15
CA SER A 466 -1.37 20.21 -30.81
C SER A 466 -1.61 21.67 -30.43
N ASN A 467 -0.55 22.46 -30.19
CA ASN A 467 -0.64 23.85 -29.77
C ASN A 467 0.27 24.73 -30.63
N PRO A 468 -0.09 25.02 -31.91
CA PRO A 468 0.76 25.81 -32.81
C PRO A 468 1.02 27.25 -32.34
N GLY A 469 0.16 27.79 -31.46
CA GLY A 469 0.34 29.10 -30.85
C GLY A 469 1.27 29.12 -29.63
N LEU A 470 1.73 27.96 -29.15
CA LEU A 470 2.72 27.88 -28.09
C LEU A 470 4.07 28.34 -28.66
N GLY A 471 4.65 29.40 -28.09
CA GLY A 471 5.97 29.85 -28.48
C GLY A 471 7.00 28.77 -28.17
N VAL A 472 7.53 28.10 -29.20
CA VAL A 472 8.59 27.10 -29.08
C VAL A 472 9.83 27.61 -29.80
N GLN A 473 10.95 27.62 -29.10
CA GLN A 473 12.26 27.95 -29.66
C GLN A 473 13.11 26.69 -29.68
N GLU A 474 13.60 26.30 -30.84
CA GLU A 474 14.56 25.19 -30.94
C GLU A 474 15.96 25.74 -30.65
N VAL A 475 16.55 25.24 -29.57
CA VAL A 475 17.89 25.58 -29.12
C VAL A 475 18.72 24.30 -29.20
N GLY A 476 19.39 24.13 -30.33
CA GLY A 476 20.23 22.98 -30.61
C GLY A 476 21.72 23.32 -30.60
N SER A 477 22.53 22.32 -30.27
CA SER A 477 23.96 22.27 -30.57
C SER A 477 24.22 21.08 -31.49
N ALA A 478 25.46 20.91 -32.00
CA ALA A 478 25.81 19.79 -32.85
C ALA A 478 25.55 18.39 -32.23
N SER A 479 25.38 18.30 -30.90
CA SER A 479 25.21 17.03 -30.18
C SER A 479 23.90 16.90 -29.39
N SER A 480 23.07 17.94 -29.31
CA SER A 480 21.85 17.92 -28.47
C SER A 480 20.84 18.97 -28.92
N ASP A 481 19.61 18.54 -29.15
CA ASP A 481 18.47 19.41 -29.47
C ASP A 481 17.58 19.60 -28.23
N LEU A 482 17.35 20.86 -27.84
CA LEU A 482 16.46 21.22 -26.74
C LEU A 482 15.38 22.19 -27.24
N ARG A 483 14.13 21.94 -26.88
CA ARG A 483 13.05 22.89 -27.10
C ARG A 483 12.85 23.76 -25.87
N VAL A 484 12.81 25.07 -26.08
CA VAL A 484 12.56 26.07 -25.04
C VAL A 484 11.16 26.63 -25.21
N TYR A 485 10.41 26.61 -24.11
CA TYR A 485 9.03 27.04 -23.98
C TYR A 485 8.98 28.25 -23.03
N PRO A 486 9.00 29.50 -23.52
CA PRO A 486 9.09 30.69 -22.66
C PRO A 486 7.95 30.79 -21.63
N SER A 487 6.76 30.28 -21.97
CA SER A 487 5.59 30.26 -21.08
C SER A 487 5.55 29.07 -20.12
N LEU A 488 6.44 28.07 -20.26
CA LEU A 488 6.44 26.83 -19.48
C LEU A 488 7.83 26.58 -18.86
N PRO A 489 8.23 27.36 -17.84
CA PRO A 489 9.59 27.31 -17.27
C PRO A 489 9.96 25.93 -16.71
N LEU A 490 9.04 25.22 -16.08
CA LEU A 490 9.29 23.87 -15.55
C LEU A 490 9.53 22.83 -16.65
N LEU A 491 9.00 23.03 -17.86
CA LEU A 491 9.28 22.15 -18.99
C LEU A 491 10.72 22.32 -19.47
N ASN A 492 11.20 23.56 -19.48
CA ASN A 492 12.61 23.89 -19.76
C ASN A 492 13.53 23.29 -18.70
N PHE A 493 13.14 23.38 -17.43
CA PHE A 493 13.86 22.74 -16.33
C PHE A 493 14.02 21.23 -16.55
N LEU A 494 12.95 20.50 -16.92
CA LEU A 494 13.03 19.06 -17.17
C LEU A 494 13.98 18.72 -18.33
N GLY A 495 13.92 19.46 -19.43
CA GLY A 495 14.83 19.25 -20.57
C GLY A 495 16.29 19.55 -20.21
N LEU A 496 16.54 20.64 -19.48
CA LEU A 496 17.88 20.98 -18.98
C LEU A 496 18.38 19.99 -17.93
N LEU A 497 17.50 19.42 -17.11
CA LEU A 497 17.84 18.40 -16.13
C LEU A 497 18.35 17.14 -16.84
N LEU A 498 17.69 16.70 -17.90
CA LEU A 498 18.11 15.55 -18.70
C LEU A 498 19.52 15.78 -19.30
N LEU A 499 19.77 16.96 -19.88
CA LEU A 499 21.10 17.34 -20.38
C LEU A 499 22.15 17.44 -19.26
N ALA A 500 21.77 17.94 -18.08
CA ALA A 500 22.66 18.02 -16.93
C ALA A 500 23.09 16.62 -16.46
N ILE A 501 22.16 15.66 -16.48
CA ILE A 501 22.43 14.26 -16.15
C ILE A 501 23.40 13.64 -17.16
N GLU A 502 23.21 13.86 -18.47
CA GLU A 502 24.13 13.40 -19.51
C GLU A 502 25.55 13.95 -19.32
N LYS A 503 25.67 15.23 -18.92
CA LYS A 503 26.95 15.86 -18.63
C LYS A 503 27.57 15.39 -17.30
N GLY A 504 26.77 14.94 -16.34
CA GLY A 504 27.22 14.47 -15.02
C GLY A 504 27.82 15.55 -14.11
N SER A 505 27.55 16.84 -14.35
CA SER A 505 28.10 17.95 -13.57
C SER A 505 27.17 18.36 -12.42
N ALA A 506 27.60 18.09 -11.18
CA ALA A 506 26.85 18.46 -9.98
C ALA A 506 26.63 19.97 -9.84
N ASP A 507 27.56 20.80 -10.32
CA ASP A 507 27.45 22.25 -10.25
C ASP A 507 26.36 22.77 -11.20
N VAL A 508 26.26 22.20 -12.41
CA VAL A 508 25.16 22.49 -13.34
C VAL A 508 23.81 22.13 -12.73
N PHE A 509 23.71 20.96 -12.09
CA PHE A 509 22.47 20.55 -11.41
C PHE A 509 22.09 21.50 -10.26
N LYS A 510 23.05 21.90 -9.41
CA LYS A 510 22.81 22.87 -8.32
C LYS A 510 22.40 24.23 -8.86
N GLN A 511 23.07 24.73 -9.89
CA GLN A 511 22.74 26.00 -10.54
C GLN A 511 21.34 25.94 -11.14
N LEU A 512 20.98 24.84 -11.81
CA LEU A 512 19.66 24.62 -12.39
C LEU A 512 18.58 24.64 -11.30
N LYS A 513 18.76 23.88 -10.20
CA LYS A 513 17.84 23.92 -9.06
C LYS A 513 17.70 25.31 -8.46
N SER A 514 18.80 26.05 -8.32
CA SER A 514 18.79 27.41 -7.78
C SER A 514 18.05 28.39 -8.71
N HIS A 515 18.23 28.26 -10.02
CA HIS A 515 17.60 29.15 -11.00
C HIS A 515 16.08 28.95 -11.07
N TYR A 516 15.61 27.70 -10.97
CA TYR A 516 14.18 27.35 -11.04
C TYR A 516 13.52 27.20 -9.66
N ALA A 517 14.17 27.62 -8.58
CA ALA A 517 13.75 27.32 -7.21
C ALA A 517 12.31 27.75 -6.89
N SER A 518 11.88 28.93 -7.35
CA SER A 518 10.49 29.40 -7.15
C SER A 518 9.48 28.49 -7.85
N TYR A 519 9.72 28.17 -9.12
CA TYR A 519 8.83 27.32 -9.90
C TYR A 519 8.77 25.89 -9.35
N ILE A 520 9.89 25.34 -8.88
CA ILE A 520 9.94 24.00 -8.26
C ILE A 520 9.13 23.99 -6.97
N LYS A 521 9.25 25.04 -6.15
CA LYS A 521 8.47 25.18 -4.93
C LYS A 521 6.97 25.23 -5.21
N ASP A 522 6.56 25.94 -6.25
CA ASP A 522 5.15 26.05 -6.65
C ASP A 522 4.60 24.72 -7.21
N ALA A 523 5.44 23.86 -7.79
CA ALA A 523 5.07 22.50 -8.20
C ALA A 523 4.82 21.54 -7.02
N GLY A 524 5.32 21.87 -5.81
CA GLY A 524 4.98 21.24 -4.54
C GLY A 524 5.64 19.90 -4.23
N ASN A 525 5.68 18.93 -5.16
CA ASN A 525 6.04 17.53 -4.86
C ASN A 525 7.35 17.03 -5.51
N TRP A 526 8.23 17.92 -5.97
CA TRP A 526 9.45 17.53 -6.70
C TRP A 526 10.70 17.38 -5.83
N ASP A 527 10.68 17.88 -4.59
CA ASP A 527 11.88 17.94 -3.73
C ASP A 527 12.48 16.55 -3.47
N GLU A 528 11.65 15.56 -3.18
CA GLU A 528 12.09 14.19 -2.93
C GLU A 528 12.68 13.54 -4.18
N ALA A 529 11.98 13.64 -5.32
CA ALA A 529 12.47 13.11 -6.60
C ALA A 529 13.79 13.76 -7.01
N LEU A 530 13.91 15.08 -6.86
CA LEU A 530 15.14 15.81 -7.17
C LEU A 530 16.29 15.51 -6.20
N ALA A 531 15.99 15.23 -4.93
CA ALA A 531 17.00 14.78 -3.97
C ALA A 531 17.58 13.41 -4.38
N GLN A 532 16.70 12.46 -4.73
CA GLN A 532 17.10 11.13 -5.21
C GLN A 532 17.87 11.21 -6.54
N VAL A 533 17.42 12.02 -7.50
CA VAL A 533 18.17 12.29 -8.75
C VAL A 533 19.55 12.91 -8.44
N GLY A 534 19.61 13.85 -7.51
CA GLY A 534 20.84 14.45 -7.00
C GLY A 534 21.85 13.41 -6.49
N GLU A 535 21.36 12.44 -5.73
CA GLU A 535 22.18 11.34 -5.22
C GLU A 535 22.61 10.38 -6.33
N MET A 536 21.66 9.89 -7.13
CA MET A 536 21.89 8.83 -8.12
C MET A 536 22.85 9.24 -9.24
N TYR A 537 22.71 10.47 -9.77
CA TYR A 537 23.45 10.92 -10.96
C TYR A 537 24.61 11.85 -10.63
N PHE A 538 24.53 12.58 -9.51
CA PHE A 538 25.52 13.61 -9.16
C PHE A 538 26.27 13.34 -7.86
N GLY A 539 25.95 12.26 -7.12
CA GLY A 539 26.61 11.90 -5.87
C GLY A 539 26.37 12.90 -4.73
N ILE A 540 25.32 13.72 -4.85
CA ILE A 540 24.96 14.68 -3.81
C ILE A 540 24.25 13.91 -2.70
N LYS A 541 24.89 13.80 -1.54
CA LYS A 541 24.28 13.14 -0.38
C LYS A 541 22.98 13.84 -0.01
N ILE A 542 21.90 13.08 0.06
CA ILE A 542 20.65 13.56 0.63
C ILE A 542 20.95 13.93 2.09
N PRO A 543 20.71 15.19 2.52
CA PRO A 543 20.86 15.55 3.91
C PRO A 543 20.02 14.56 4.74
N SER A 544 20.66 13.83 5.65
CA SER A 544 19.90 12.97 6.55
C SER A 544 18.88 13.88 7.24
N GLN A 545 17.59 13.55 7.16
CA GLN A 545 16.61 14.17 8.04
C GLN A 545 17.09 13.89 9.47
N SER A 546 17.74 14.87 10.08
CA SER A 546 18.19 14.79 11.46
C SER A 546 16.92 14.66 12.28
N ASN A 547 16.75 13.51 12.93
CA ASN A 547 15.63 13.34 13.84
C ASN A 547 15.85 14.33 14.98
N PRO A 548 15.03 15.39 15.14
CA PRO A 548 15.32 16.47 16.09
C PRO A 548 15.45 15.95 17.52
N LEU A 549 14.77 14.84 17.82
CA LEU A 549 14.86 14.13 19.09
C LEU A 549 16.25 13.48 19.31
N PHE A 550 16.84 12.91 18.27
CA PHE A 550 18.16 12.26 18.33
C PHE A 550 19.29 13.30 18.41
N ASP A 551 19.16 14.41 17.70
CA ASP A 551 20.10 15.54 17.80
C ASP A 551 20.01 16.21 19.18
N MET A 552 18.81 16.33 19.74
CA MET A 552 18.64 16.85 21.10
C MET A 552 19.17 15.87 22.16
N MET A 553 18.94 14.56 22.00
CA MET A 553 19.48 13.53 22.91
C MET A 553 21.00 13.39 22.82
N SER A 554 21.60 13.48 21.62
CA SER A 554 23.05 13.43 21.44
C SER A 554 23.75 14.68 21.98
N SER A 555 23.12 15.85 21.81
CA SER A 555 23.57 17.11 22.40
C SER A 555 23.40 17.15 23.92
N PHE A 556 22.43 16.41 24.49
CA PHE A 556 22.21 16.31 25.93
C PHE A 556 23.07 15.22 26.60
N MET A 557 23.48 14.19 25.85
CA MET A 557 24.29 13.06 26.36
C MET A 557 25.80 13.22 26.09
N GLY A 558 26.27 14.40 25.70
CA GLY A 558 27.70 14.77 25.70
C GLY A 558 28.63 13.85 24.89
N GLY A 559 28.15 13.23 23.81
CA GLY A 559 28.89 12.22 23.06
C GLY A 559 29.52 12.74 21.78
N GLY A 560 30.86 12.85 21.75
CA GLY A 560 31.65 13.05 20.54
C GLY A 560 31.41 11.94 19.50
N GLY A 561 31.28 12.34 18.23
CA GLY A 561 30.83 11.49 17.14
C GLY A 561 31.73 10.28 16.87
N SER A 562 31.11 9.09 16.83
CA SER A 562 31.63 7.94 16.09
C SER A 562 30.61 7.58 15.01
N GLY A 563 30.83 8.09 13.80
CA GLY A 563 30.01 7.80 12.64
C GLY A 563 30.38 6.44 12.04
N GLY A 564 29.55 5.43 12.30
CA GLY A 564 29.61 4.15 11.60
C GLY A 564 29.34 4.34 10.10
N GLN A 565 30.28 3.89 9.27
CA GLN A 565 30.27 4.04 7.82
C GLN A 565 29.18 3.14 7.21
N LYS A 566 28.12 3.74 6.64
CA LYS A 566 27.14 3.02 5.81
C LYS A 566 27.76 2.66 4.45
N PRO A 567 27.37 1.53 3.83
CA PRO A 567 27.90 1.09 2.55
C PRO A 567 27.63 2.13 1.45
N ALA A 568 28.61 2.33 0.57
CA ALA A 568 28.59 3.32 -0.49
C ALA A 568 27.42 3.10 -1.46
N SER A 569 26.68 4.17 -1.78
CA SER A 569 25.67 4.15 -2.84
C SER A 569 26.35 3.93 -4.19
N ARG A 570 25.84 2.97 -4.97
CA ARG A 570 26.36 2.63 -6.29
C ARG A 570 25.92 3.73 -7.27
N ARG A 571 26.89 4.51 -7.77
CA ARG A 571 26.65 5.55 -8.80
C ARG A 571 26.13 4.90 -10.08
N VAL A 572 25.11 5.50 -10.71
CA VAL A 572 24.72 5.13 -12.08
C VAL A 572 25.76 5.73 -13.02
N GLU A 573 26.60 4.90 -13.64
CA GLU A 573 27.58 5.36 -14.62
C GLU A 573 26.88 5.63 -15.97
N ALA A 574 27.23 6.74 -16.60
CA ALA A 574 26.82 7.02 -17.98
C ALA A 574 27.43 5.97 -18.92
N ALA A 575 26.68 5.57 -19.95
CA ALA A 575 27.17 4.64 -20.96
C ALA A 575 28.46 5.18 -21.61
N PRO A 576 29.47 4.33 -21.85
CA PRO A 576 30.69 4.76 -22.54
C PRO A 576 30.34 5.28 -23.94
N ALA A 577 31.04 6.33 -24.37
CA ALA A 577 30.88 6.90 -25.71
C ALA A 577 31.09 5.82 -26.79
N PRO A 578 30.29 5.81 -27.87
CA PRO A 578 30.49 4.86 -28.96
C PRO A 578 31.89 5.04 -29.55
N ALA A 579 32.57 3.92 -29.81
CA ALA A 579 33.87 3.92 -30.46
C ALA A 579 33.77 4.62 -31.82
N PRO A 580 34.78 5.41 -32.23
CA PRO A 580 34.78 6.07 -33.53
C PRO A 580 34.65 5.00 -34.61
N ALA A 581 33.65 5.17 -35.48
CA ALA A 581 33.45 4.33 -36.64
C ALA A 581 34.74 4.34 -37.47
N LEU A 582 35.29 3.15 -37.74
CA LEU A 582 36.24 2.97 -38.83
C LEU A 582 35.42 2.89 -40.11
N ASP A 583 35.90 3.62 -41.12
CA ASP A 583 35.33 3.80 -42.46
C ASP A 583 34.80 2.52 -43.13
#